data_AF-A0A1C5AM84-F1
#
_entry.id   AF-A0A1C5AM84-F1
#
_cell.length_a   1.000
_cell.length_b   1.000
_cell.length_c   1.000
_cell.angle_alpha   90.00
_cell.angle_beta   90.00
_cell.angle_gamma   90.00
#
_symmetry.space_group_name_H-M   'P 1'
#
loop_
_entity.id
_entity.type
_entity.pdbx_description
1 polymer ?
#
loop_
_entity_poly.entity_id
_entity_poly.type
_entity_poly.pdbx_seq_one_letter_code
_entity_poly.pdbx_strand_id
1 'polypeptide(L)'
;MGVYRSRNVLAGPLTADRLGAVELPRTSLGRRGYRTDDVDALLHRLVYELGERTRLLDDALGENDRIKRALRAWQAEVREAAGVGRCPAAIPDSRPSPDGRPAGER
;
A
#
# COMPACT_ATOMS: atom_id res chain seq x y z
N MET A 1 11.67 -11.21 3.12
CA MET A 1 11.14 -12.00 1.99
C MET A 1 12.30 -12.76 1.36
N GLY A 2 12.38 -14.07 1.58
CA GLY A 2 13.42 -14.89 0.97
C GLY A 2 13.20 -14.99 -0.53
N VAL A 3 14.12 -14.47 -1.33
CA VAL A 3 14.09 -14.68 -2.78
C VAL A 3 14.34 -16.17 -3.01
N TYR A 4 13.42 -16.86 -3.68
CA TYR A 4 13.67 -18.21 -4.15
C TYR A 4 14.89 -18.18 -5.07
N ARG A 5 16.05 -18.64 -4.56
CA ARG A 5 17.31 -18.71 -5.31
C ARG A 5 17.51 -20.15 -5.79
N SER A 6 16.84 -20.51 -6.87
CA SER A 6 17.25 -21.69 -7.63
C SER A 6 18.35 -21.32 -8.61
N ARG A 7 19.25 -22.25 -8.91
CA ARG A 7 20.25 -22.13 -10.00
C ARG A 7 19.61 -22.27 -11.40
N ASN A 8 18.29 -22.27 -11.50
CA ASN A 8 17.55 -22.54 -12.73
C ASN A 8 17.18 -21.25 -13.46
N VAL A 9 16.82 -21.40 -14.74
CA VAL A 9 16.44 -20.35 -15.71
C VAL A 9 15.38 -19.36 -15.18
N LEU A 10 14.62 -19.76 -14.15
CA LEU A 10 13.63 -18.95 -13.45
C LEU A 10 14.19 -18.14 -12.26
N ALA A 11 15.50 -17.85 -12.21
CA ALA A 11 16.10 -17.06 -11.14
C ALA A 11 15.58 -15.60 -11.16
N GLY A 12 14.73 -15.23 -10.19
CA GLY A 12 14.15 -13.90 -10.03
C GLY A 12 12.63 -13.97 -9.80
N PRO A 13 11.91 -12.84 -9.90
CA PRO A 13 10.46 -12.83 -9.74
C PRO A 13 9.81 -13.77 -10.75
N LEU A 14 8.90 -14.61 -10.25
CA LEU A 14 8.08 -15.47 -11.09
C LEU A 14 6.94 -14.61 -11.64
N THR A 15 6.96 -14.32 -12.93
CA THR A 15 5.92 -13.56 -13.64
C THR A 15 5.31 -14.40 -14.75
N ALA A 16 4.08 -14.09 -15.15
CA ALA A 16 3.38 -14.82 -16.20
C ALA A 16 4.16 -14.78 -17.53
N ASP A 17 4.66 -13.60 -17.93
CA ASP A 17 5.44 -13.44 -19.17
C ASP A 17 6.73 -14.27 -19.13
N ARG A 18 7.40 -14.31 -17.98
CA ARG A 18 8.63 -15.07 -17.81
C ARG A 18 8.40 -16.57 -17.84
N LEU A 19 7.28 -17.03 -17.29
CA LEU A 19 6.88 -18.44 -17.39
C LEU A 19 6.51 -18.82 -18.82
N GLY A 20 5.82 -17.95 -19.56
CA GLY A 20 5.45 -18.18 -20.96
C GLY A 20 6.64 -18.21 -21.92
N ALA A 21 7.71 -17.46 -21.61
CA ALA A 21 8.93 -17.41 -22.40
C ALA A 21 9.98 -18.46 -21.99
N VAL A 22 9.69 -19.36 -21.04
CA VAL A 22 10.69 -20.31 -20.55
C VAL A 22 10.92 -21.42 -21.56
N GLU A 23 12.16 -21.55 -22.03
CA GLU A 23 12.58 -22.69 -22.86
C GLU A 23 13.21 -23.76 -21.96
N LEU A 24 12.63 -24.96 -21.95
CA LEU A 24 13.15 -26.09 -21.19
C LEU A 24 13.96 -27.01 -22.13
N PRO A 25 15.27 -27.21 -21.86
CA PRO A 25 16.09 -28.07 -22.70
C PRO A 25 15.64 -29.53 -22.60
N ARG A 26 15.72 -30.25 -23.73
CA ARG A 26 15.47 -31.70 -23.75
C ARG A 26 16.54 -32.44 -22.95
N THR A 27 16.16 -33.55 -22.34
CA THR A 27 17.11 -34.41 -21.62
C THR A 27 18.14 -35.02 -22.57
N SER A 28 19.35 -35.27 -22.06
CA SER A 28 20.40 -35.96 -22.81
C SER A 28 19.94 -37.36 -23.23
N LEU A 29 20.50 -37.86 -24.35
CA LEU A 29 20.26 -39.21 -24.84
C LEU A 29 20.46 -40.26 -23.74
N GLY A 30 19.55 -41.24 -23.68
CA GLY A 30 19.55 -42.30 -22.67
C GLY A 30 18.94 -41.92 -21.31
N ARG A 31 18.49 -40.67 -21.12
CA ARG A 31 17.75 -40.26 -19.92
C ARG A 31 16.27 -40.04 -20.23
N ARG A 32 15.40 -40.42 -19.29
CA ARG A 32 13.96 -40.17 -19.37
C ARG A 32 13.69 -38.71 -18.98
N GLY A 33 13.08 -37.95 -19.89
CA GLY A 33 12.59 -36.60 -19.63
C GLY A 33 11.10 -36.58 -19.28
N TYR A 34 10.62 -35.42 -18.85
CA TYR A 34 9.18 -35.16 -18.78
C TYR A 34 8.58 -35.17 -20.19
N ARG A 35 7.30 -35.52 -20.29
CA ARG A 35 6.55 -35.39 -21.54
C ARG A 35 6.31 -33.92 -21.82
N THR A 36 6.74 -33.45 -22.98
CA THR A 36 6.65 -32.05 -23.37
C THR A 36 5.20 -31.56 -23.32
N ASP A 37 4.25 -32.31 -23.89
CA ASP A 37 2.83 -31.92 -23.88
C ASP A 37 2.25 -31.72 -22.48
N ASP A 38 2.59 -32.59 -21.53
CA ASP A 38 2.11 -32.51 -20.14
C ASP A 38 2.72 -31.27 -19.42
N VAL A 39 4.00 -30.99 -19.69
CA VAL A 39 4.69 -29.81 -19.15
C VAL A 39 4.15 -28.53 -19.76
N ASP A 40 3.91 -28.50 -21.07
CA ASP A 40 3.39 -27.34 -21.78
C ASP A 40 1.95 -27.02 -21.32
N ALA A 41 1.11 -28.05 -21.10
CA ALA A 41 -0.22 -27.87 -20.53
C ALA A 41 -0.17 -27.28 -19.12
N LEU A 42 0.76 -27.77 -18.28
CA LEU A 42 0.97 -27.23 -16.93
C LEU A 42 1.46 -25.78 -16.97
N LEU A 43 2.46 -25.47 -17.81
CA LEU A 43 2.99 -24.12 -17.95
C LEU A 43 1.93 -23.14 -18.44
N HIS A 44 1.13 -23.51 -19.44
CA HIS A 44 -0.01 -22.69 -19.87
C HIS A 44 -0.99 -22.40 -18.74
N ARG A 45 -1.32 -23.41 -17.92
CA ARG A 45 -2.21 -23.20 -16.77
C ARG A 45 -1.60 -22.26 -15.73
N LEU A 46 -0.32 -22.41 -15.44
CA LEU A 46 0.39 -21.56 -14.48
C LEU A 46 0.52 -20.12 -14.97
N VAL A 47 0.81 -19.90 -16.25
CA VAL A 47 0.84 -18.56 -16.86
C VAL A 47 -0.51 -17.88 -16.69
N TYR A 48 -1.60 -18.59 -16.98
CA TYR A 48 -2.95 -18.06 -16.81
C TYR A 48 -3.25 -17.70 -15.34
N GLU A 49 -3.04 -18.62 -14.41
CA GLU A 49 -3.34 -18.39 -12.99
C GLU A 49 -2.48 -17.30 -12.37
N LEU A 50 -1.19 -17.24 -12.72
CA LEU A 50 -0.29 -16.23 -12.21
C LEU A 50 -0.65 -14.85 -12.77
N GLY A 51 -0.98 -14.77 -14.06
CA GLY A 51 -1.47 -13.53 -14.67
C GLY A 51 -2.73 -13.02 -13.98
N GLU A 52 -3.67 -13.91 -13.68
CA GLU A 52 -4.91 -13.55 -12.99
C GLU A 52 -4.66 -13.08 -11.56
N ARG A 53 -3.80 -13.77 -10.81
CA ARG A 53 -3.42 -13.35 -9.45
C ARG A 53 -2.73 -11.99 -9.44
N THR A 54 -1.86 -11.72 -10.41
CA THR A 54 -1.21 -10.41 -10.53
C THR A 54 -2.22 -9.30 -10.75
N ARG A 55 -3.19 -9.50 -11.67
CA ARG A 55 -4.26 -8.51 -11.90
C ARG A 55 -5.08 -8.22 -10.63
N LEU A 56 -5.51 -9.27 -9.93
CA LEU A 56 -6.27 -9.12 -8.68
C LEU A 56 -5.49 -8.37 -7.60
N LEU A 57 -4.18 -8.60 -7.52
CA LEU A 57 -3.30 -7.87 -6.60
C LEU A 57 -3.18 -6.39 -7.01
N ASP A 58 -3.00 -6.10 -8.30
CA ASP A 58 -2.91 -4.73 -8.81
C ASP A 58 -4.20 -3.95 -8.55
N ASP A 59 -5.36 -4.58 -8.76
CA ASP A 59 -6.67 -3.99 -8.47
C ASP A 59 -6.82 -3.70 -6.97
N ALA A 60 -6.46 -4.66 -6.11
CA ALA A 60 -6.53 -4.50 -4.66
C ALA A 60 -5.59 -3.39 -4.16
N LEU A 61 -4.39 -3.27 -4.72
CA LEU A 61 -3.46 -2.20 -4.39
C LEU A 61 -4.00 -0.84 -4.86
N GLY A 62 -4.56 -0.77 -6.08
CA GLY A 62 -5.18 0.42 -6.63
C GLY A 62 -6.35 0.94 -5.77
N GLU A 63 -7.22 0.03 -5.33
CA GLU A 63 -8.34 0.39 -4.46
C GLU A 63 -7.87 0.81 -3.06
N ASN A 64 -6.88 0.11 -2.48
CA ASN A 64 -6.28 0.53 -1.22
C ASN A 64 -5.71 1.95 -1.30
N ASP A 65 -5.04 2.30 -2.40
CA ASP A 65 -4.51 3.63 -2.60
C ASP A 65 -5.61 4.68 -2.77
N ARG A 66 -6.72 4.33 -3.42
CA ARG A 66 -7.91 5.18 -3.50
C ARG A 66 -8.49 5.46 -2.12
N ILE A 67 -8.69 4.43 -1.31
CA ILE A 67 -9.21 4.57 0.06
C ILE A 67 -8.28 5.44 0.89
N LYS A 68 -6.97 5.21 0.83
CA LYS A 68 -5.97 6.03 1.54
C LYS A 68 -6.01 7.49 1.10
N ARG A 69 -6.18 7.78 -0.20
CA ARG A 69 -6.33 9.15 -0.71
C ARG A 69 -7.60 9.81 -0.18
N ALA A 70 -8.73 9.11 -0.23
CA ALA A 70 -9.99 9.62 0.30
C ALA A 70 -9.89 9.91 1.81
N LEU A 71 -9.29 9.01 2.58
CA LEU A 71 -9.07 9.19 4.01
C LEU A 71 -8.19 10.42 4.30
N ARG A 72 -7.10 10.61 3.56
CA ARG A 72 -6.23 11.79 3.71
C ARG A 72 -6.94 13.09 3.37
N ALA A 73 -7.77 13.10 2.34
CA ALA A 73 -8.56 14.26 1.95
C ALA A 73 -9.55 14.63 3.07
N TRP A 74 -10.31 13.66 3.54
CA TRP A 74 -11.23 13.84 4.67
C TRP A 74 -10.51 14.32 5.95
N GLN A 75 -9.35 13.75 6.28
CA GLN A 75 -8.55 14.19 7.43
C GLN A 75 -8.07 15.65 7.30
N ALA A 76 -7.75 16.09 6.09
CA ALA A 76 -7.38 17.48 5.84
C ALA A 76 -8.58 18.41 6.07
N GLU A 77 -9.75 18.08 5.52
CA GLU A 77 -11.00 18.82 5.72
C GLU A 77 -11.36 18.96 7.21
N VAL A 78 -11.25 17.87 7.97
CA VAL A 78 -11.48 17.89 9.43
C VAL A 78 -10.47 18.77 10.16
N ARG A 79 -9.19 18.76 9.74
CA ARG A 79 -8.15 19.59 10.35
C ARG A 79 -8.38 21.08 10.09
N GLU A 80 -8.78 21.43 8.87
CA GLU A 80 -9.15 22.81 8.52
C GLU A 80 -10.38 23.27 9.33
N ALA A 81 -11.43 22.45 9.40
CA ALA A 81 -12.62 22.76 10.20
C ALA A 81 -12.28 22.95 11.70
N ALA A 82 -11.37 22.15 12.25
CA ALA A 82 -10.89 22.30 13.62
C ALA A 82 -9.98 23.53 13.81
N GLY A 83 -9.21 23.91 12.80
CA GLY A 83 -8.34 25.09 12.79
C GLY A 83 -9.11 26.40 12.69
N VAL A 84 -10.23 26.41 11.96
CA VAL A 84 -11.13 27.57 11.81
C VAL A 84 -11.94 27.85 13.08
N GLY A 85 -12.04 26.88 14.01
CA GLY A 85 -12.76 27.02 15.28
C GLY A 85 -11.99 27.61 16.47
N ARG A 86 -10.71 28.00 16.32
CA ARG A 86 -9.90 28.52 17.44
C ARG A 86 -9.56 30.01 17.28
N CYS A 87 -10.53 30.87 17.62
CA CYS A 87 -10.27 32.19 18.18
C CYS A 87 -10.81 32.21 19.61
N PRO A 88 -9.98 32.01 20.67
CA PRO A 88 -10.35 32.54 21.96
C PRO A 88 -10.31 34.06 21.81
N ALA A 89 -11.49 34.69 21.82
CA ALA A 89 -11.61 36.12 22.04
C ALA A 89 -10.67 36.51 23.18
N ALA A 90 -9.87 37.55 22.96
CA ALA A 90 -8.97 38.13 23.94
C ALA A 90 -9.65 38.11 25.32
N ILE A 91 -9.05 37.41 26.28
CA ILE A 91 -9.43 37.53 27.68
C ILE A 91 -9.25 39.03 28.00
N PRO A 92 -10.31 39.78 28.34
CA PRO A 92 -10.11 41.17 28.74
C PRO A 92 -9.22 41.17 29.98
N ASP A 93 -8.13 41.95 29.90
CA ASP A 93 -7.16 42.14 30.97
C ASP A 93 -7.84 42.85 32.15
N SER A 94 -8.55 42.07 32.98
CA SER A 94 -9.09 42.52 34.25
C SER A 94 -7.96 42.59 35.27
N ARG A 95 -7.06 43.56 35.14
CA ARG A 95 -6.22 43.99 36.26
C ARG A 95 -7.11 44.73 37.26
N PRO A 96 -7.19 44.31 38.53
CA PRO A 96 -7.81 45.14 39.54
C PRO A 96 -6.97 46.40 39.76
N SER A 97 -7.59 47.57 39.62
CA SER A 97 -7.03 48.86 40.02
C SER A 97 -6.69 48.84 41.52
N PRO A 98 -5.49 49.29 41.96
CA PRO A 98 -5.07 49.15 43.35
C PRO A 98 -5.61 50.23 44.31
N ASP A 99 -6.43 51.18 43.85
CA ASP A 99 -6.87 52.30 44.70
C ASP A 99 -8.37 52.26 45.00
N GLY A 100 -8.72 51.53 46.06
CA GLY A 100 -10.03 51.57 46.71
C GLY A 100 -9.91 52.10 48.13
N ARG A 101 -9.62 53.39 48.29
CA ARG A 101 -9.70 54.10 49.58
C ARG A 101 -11.19 54.19 49.99
N PRO A 102 -11.63 53.65 51.15
CA PRO A 102 -12.88 54.10 51.72
C PRO A 102 -12.66 55.44 52.42
N ALA A 103 -13.37 56.46 51.93
CA ALA A 103 -13.62 57.68 52.68
C ALA A 103 -14.25 57.31 54.02
N GLY A 104 -13.76 57.91 55.11
CA GLY A 104 -14.22 57.60 56.45
C GLY A 104 -15.67 58.03 56.70
N GLU A 105 -16.25 57.50 57.77
CA GLU A 105 -17.10 58.26 58.68
C GLU A 105 -17.28 57.51 60.01
N ARG A 106 -16.79 58.19 61.07
CA ARG A 106 -17.22 58.24 62.48
C ARG A 106 -17.24 56.97 63.32
#